data_AF-A0A973D3J1-F1
#
_entry.id   AF-A0A973D3J1-F1
#
_cell.length_a   1.000
_cell.length_b   1.000
_cell.length_c   1.000
_cell.angle_alpha   90.00
_cell.angle_beta   90.00
_cell.angle_gamma   90.00
#
_symmetry.space_group_name_H-M   'P 1'
#
loop_
_entity.id
_entity.type
_entity.pdbx_description
1 polymer ?
#
loop_
_entity_poly.entity_id
_entity_poly.type
_entity_poly.pdbx_seq_one_letter_code
_entity_poly.pdbx_strand_id
1 'polypeptide(L)'
;MILLSATRYRLLFLLISVSVSFIAENIQAECRDFDAISAANQKAASFFKKAEVFHPAVIQKIHHPTRKKEVASYIKTGSKRYSIFTLVDHNCKVEFRKRTRQGD
;
A
#
# COMPACT_ATOMS: atom_id res chain seq x y z
N MET A 1 -42.74 -19.79 -32.41
CA MET A 1 -41.69 -18.79 -32.71
C MET A 1 -41.34 -17.85 -31.53
N ILE A 2 -42.25 -17.61 -30.56
CA ILE A 2 -42.02 -16.68 -29.43
C ILE A 2 -41.07 -17.25 -28.35
N LEU A 3 -41.07 -18.56 -28.10
CA LEU A 3 -40.19 -19.22 -27.12
C LEU A 3 -38.69 -19.16 -27.48
N LEU A 4 -38.36 -19.18 -28.78
CA LEU A 4 -36.98 -19.01 -29.31
C LEU A 4 -36.45 -17.59 -29.12
N SER A 5 -37.33 -16.58 -29.10
CA SER A 5 -36.98 -15.18 -28.84
C SER A 5 -36.61 -14.98 -27.36
N ALA A 6 -37.44 -15.48 -26.44
CA ALA A 6 -37.21 -15.36 -25.00
C ALA A 6 -35.93 -16.06 -24.52
N THR A 7 -35.58 -17.22 -25.11
CA THR A 7 -34.32 -17.92 -24.82
C THR A 7 -33.09 -17.16 -25.34
N ARG A 8 -33.18 -16.55 -26.52
CA ARG A 8 -32.11 -15.69 -27.06
C ARG A 8 -31.89 -14.45 -26.18
N TYR A 9 -32.94 -13.79 -25.71
CA TYR A 9 -32.81 -12.64 -24.81
C TYR A 9 -32.23 -13.04 -23.45
N ARG A 10 -32.61 -14.19 -22.89
CA ARG A 10 -32.02 -14.72 -21.64
C ARG A 10 -30.55 -15.05 -21.79
N LEU A 11 -30.15 -15.68 -22.89
CA LEU A 11 -28.76 -15.98 -23.19
C LEU A 11 -27.94 -14.70 -23.37
N LEU A 12 -28.49 -13.71 -24.08
CA LEU A 12 -27.86 -12.42 -24.28
C LEU A 12 -27.67 -11.67 -22.96
N PHE A 13 -28.67 -11.69 -22.08
CA PHE A 13 -28.59 -11.08 -20.75
C PHE A 13 -27.56 -11.77 -19.86
N LEU A 14 -27.46 -13.10 -19.93
CA LEU A 14 -26.43 -13.89 -19.24
C LEU A 14 -25.03 -13.53 -19.74
N LEU A 15 -24.83 -13.48 -21.06
CA LEU A 15 -23.55 -13.10 -21.67
C LEU A 15 -23.14 -11.66 -21.30
N ILE A 16 -24.08 -10.72 -21.30
CA ILE A 16 -23.83 -9.33 -20.89
C ILE A 16 -23.45 -9.28 -19.39
N SER A 17 -24.18 -9.96 -18.51
CA SER A 17 -23.87 -9.97 -17.07
C SER A 17 -22.50 -10.57 -16.73
N VAL A 18 -22.10 -11.62 -17.45
CA VAL A 18 -20.76 -12.22 -17.33
C VAL A 18 -19.70 -11.23 -17.80
N SER A 19 -19.91 -10.56 -18.95
CA SER A 19 -18.95 -9.58 -19.49
C SER A 19 -18.73 -8.36 -18.57
N VAL A 20 -19.76 -7.88 -17.88
CA VAL A 20 -19.64 -6.74 -16.94
C VAL A 20 -18.81 -7.10 -15.70
N SER A 21 -18.83 -8.37 -15.26
CA SER A 21 -18.08 -8.83 -14.10
C SER A 21 -16.55 -8.84 -14.32
N PHE A 22 -16.09 -8.90 -15.57
CA PHE A 22 -14.66 -8.86 -15.93
C PHE A 22 -14.08 -7.45 -16.02
N ILE A 23 -14.89 -6.39 -15.96
CA ILE A 23 -14.42 -4.98 -16.04
C ILE A 23 -14.06 -4.43 -14.65
N ALA A 24 -14.36 -5.17 -13.58
CA ALA A 24 -14.05 -4.78 -12.20
C ALA A 24 -12.57 -5.01 -11.83
N GLU A 25 -11.64 -4.65 -12.71
CA GLU A 25 -10.21 -4.73 -12.42
C GLU A 25 -9.63 -3.39 -11.96
N ASN A 26 -9.09 -3.41 -10.73
CA ASN A 26 -8.13 -2.47 -10.16
C ASN A 26 -8.63 -1.07 -9.72
N ILE A 27 -9.72 -1.03 -8.96
CA ILE A 27 -9.82 0.00 -7.90
C ILE A 27 -8.92 -0.47 -6.74
N GLN A 28 -7.60 -0.47 -6.96
CA GLN A 28 -6.65 -0.54 -5.85
C GLN A 28 -6.82 0.78 -5.09
N ALA A 29 -7.31 0.70 -3.85
CA ALA A 29 -7.38 1.87 -2.99
C ALA A 29 -5.97 2.46 -2.87
N GLU A 30 -5.81 3.76 -3.20
CA GLU A 30 -4.56 4.49 -3.00
C GLU A 30 -4.06 4.22 -1.58
N CYS A 31 -2.83 3.71 -1.42
CA CYS A 31 -2.22 3.42 -0.12
C CYS A 31 -2.35 4.65 0.78
N ARG A 32 -3.29 4.62 1.75
CA ARG A 32 -3.60 5.77 2.58
C ARG A 32 -2.45 6.06 3.52
N ASP A 33 -2.43 7.25 4.11
CA ASP A 33 -1.34 7.68 4.97
C ASP A 33 -1.10 6.71 6.13
N PHE A 34 -2.19 6.23 6.75
CA PHE A 34 -2.14 5.23 7.81
C PHE A 34 -1.51 3.91 7.34
N ASP A 35 -1.92 3.42 6.17
CA ASP A 35 -1.46 2.15 5.61
C ASP A 35 0.02 2.25 5.18
N ALA A 36 0.41 3.39 4.61
CA ALA A 36 1.80 3.69 4.26
C ALA A 36 2.71 3.77 5.49
N ILE A 37 2.23 4.41 6.56
CA ILE A 37 2.92 4.47 7.86
C ILE A 37 3.09 3.08 8.46
N SER A 38 2.03 2.26 8.44
CA SER A 38 2.06 0.89 8.94
C SER A 38 3.08 0.03 8.17
N ALA A 39 3.02 0.05 6.83
CA ALA A 39 3.94 -0.68 5.98
C ALA A 39 5.40 -0.23 6.17
N ALA A 40 5.64 1.08 6.25
CA ALA A 40 6.95 1.66 6.52
C ALA A 40 7.50 1.21 7.87
N ASN A 41 6.70 1.25 8.93
CA ASN A 41 7.08 0.80 10.27
C ASN A 41 7.42 -0.70 10.30
N GLN A 42 6.60 -1.53 9.67
CA GLN A 42 6.85 -2.97 9.57
C GLN A 42 8.18 -3.24 8.86
N LYS A 43 8.42 -2.57 7.73
CA LYS A 43 9.68 -2.68 7.00
C LYS A 43 10.86 -2.18 7.82
N ALA A 44 10.72 -1.05 8.50
CA ALA A 44 11.75 -0.45 9.34
C ALA A 44 12.14 -1.36 10.51
N ALA A 45 11.16 -1.96 11.19
CA ALA A 45 11.40 -2.91 12.27
C ALA A 45 12.10 -4.19 11.76
N SER A 46 11.78 -4.64 10.54
CA SER A 46 12.36 -5.85 9.94
C SER A 46 13.89 -5.80 9.74
N PHE A 47 14.50 -4.62 9.79
CA PHE A 47 15.96 -4.46 9.69
C PHE A 47 16.71 -4.87 10.97
N PHE A 48 16.00 -5.20 12.04
CA PHE A 48 16.60 -5.53 13.34
C PHE A 48 15.98 -6.81 13.91
N LYS A 49 16.76 -7.56 14.68
CA LYS A 49 16.28 -8.80 15.34
C LYS A 49 15.20 -8.53 16.41
N LYS A 50 15.36 -7.43 17.14
CA LYS A 50 14.42 -6.95 18.18
C LYS A 50 14.32 -5.44 18.04
N ALA A 51 13.19 -4.96 17.55
CA ALA A 51 12.93 -3.55 17.31
C ALA A 51 11.53 -3.16 17.79
N GLU A 52 11.42 -1.94 18.28
CA GLU A 52 10.16 -1.31 18.64
C GLU A 52 10.05 0.06 17.96
N VAL A 53 8.84 0.42 17.54
CA VAL A 53 8.53 1.79 17.13
C VAL A 53 8.36 2.60 18.41
N PHE A 54 9.25 3.56 18.66
CA PHE A 54 9.21 4.35 19.91
C PHE A 54 8.58 5.74 19.73
N HIS A 55 8.34 6.15 18.48
CA HIS A 55 7.67 7.40 18.15
C HIS A 55 6.83 7.20 16.88
N PRO A 56 5.64 7.83 16.76
CA PRO A 56 4.81 7.73 15.56
C PRO A 56 5.60 8.12 14.32
N ALA A 57 5.51 7.30 13.28
CA ALA A 57 6.11 7.63 11.99
C ALA A 57 5.31 8.72 11.28
N VAL A 58 5.99 9.47 10.42
CA VAL A 58 5.41 10.62 9.74
C VAL A 58 5.71 10.58 8.25
N ILE A 59 4.75 11.05 7.44
CA ILE A 59 4.98 11.31 6.02
C ILE A 59 5.75 12.62 5.92
N GLN A 60 6.96 12.55 5.40
CA GLN A 60 7.84 13.71 5.22
C GLN A 60 7.56 14.42 3.89
N LYS A 61 7.29 13.64 2.84
CA LYS A 61 7.12 14.17 1.48
C LYS A 61 6.24 13.25 0.64
N ILE A 62 5.46 13.85 -0.27
CA ILE A 62 4.81 13.14 -1.38
C ILE A 62 5.55 13.54 -2.66
N HIS A 63 6.11 12.56 -3.38
CA HIS A 63 6.90 12.80 -4.59
C HIS A 63 6.00 12.88 -5.83
N HIS A 64 6.09 13.95 -6.60
CA HIS A 64 5.42 14.08 -7.89
C HIS A 64 6.34 13.64 -9.05
N PRO A 65 5.80 13.08 -10.15
CA PRO A 65 4.40 12.73 -10.40
C PRO A 65 3.98 11.38 -9.81
N THR A 66 4.94 10.59 -9.30
CA THR A 66 4.73 9.18 -8.91
C THR A 66 3.82 8.96 -7.69
N ARG A 67 3.47 10.03 -6.96
CA ARG A 67 2.66 10.01 -5.72
C ARG A 67 3.24 9.14 -4.60
N LYS A 68 4.49 8.70 -4.71
CA LYS A 68 5.14 7.90 -3.67
C LYS A 68 5.35 8.73 -2.40
N LYS A 69 5.09 8.13 -1.25
CA LYS A 69 5.18 8.77 0.07
C LYS A 69 6.51 8.45 0.71
N GLU A 70 7.28 9.46 1.05
CA GLU A 70 8.47 9.31 1.88
C GLU A 70 8.05 9.31 3.35
N VAL A 71 8.29 8.19 4.03
CA VAL A 71 7.89 7.98 5.43
C VAL A 71 9.14 7.86 6.29
N ALA A 72 9.17 8.62 7.39
CA ALA A 72 10.18 8.51 8.44
C ALA A 72 9.64 7.70 9.61
N SER A 73 10.22 6.52 9.82
CA SER A 73 9.92 5.60 10.93
C SER A 73 10.99 5.69 12.03
N TYR A 74 10.57 5.63 13.29
CA TYR A 74 11.46 5.80 14.44
C TYR A 74 11.59 4.51 15.23
N ILE A 75 12.72 3.83 15.05
CA ILE A 75 12.96 2.48 15.56
C ILE A 75 13.97 2.51 16.70
N LYS A 76 13.67 1.81 17.79
CA LYS A 76 14.59 1.56 18.90
C LYS A 76 14.94 0.07 18.93
N THR A 77 16.23 -0.20 19.15
CA THR A 77 16.76 -1.57 19.32
C THR A 77 17.82 -1.55 20.42
N GLY A 78 17.53 -2.23 21.53
CA GLY A 78 18.32 -2.08 22.76
C GLY A 78 18.36 -0.61 23.23
N SER A 79 19.55 -0.06 23.40
CA SER A 79 19.77 1.35 23.77
C SER A 79 19.89 2.30 22.57
N LYS A 80 19.86 1.78 21.32
CA LYS A 80 20.08 2.58 20.11
C LYS A 80 18.75 3.00 19.48
N ARG A 81 18.71 4.23 18.95
CA ARG A 81 17.58 4.79 18.21
C ARG A 81 17.98 5.13 16.78
N TYR A 82 17.06 4.91 15.85
CA TYR A 82 17.26 5.11 14.42
C TYR A 82 16.05 5.80 13.79
N SER A 83 16.32 6.75 12.89
CA SER A 83 15.36 7.20 11.88
C SER A 83 15.55 6.36 10.62
N ILE A 84 14.51 5.68 10.18
CA ILE A 84 14.47 4.89 8.95
C ILE A 84 13.57 5.60 7.97
N PHE A 85 14.09 5.94 6.79
CA PHE A 85 13.32 6.61 5.76
C PHE A 85 13.07 5.64 4.63
N THR A 86 11.81 5.54 4.24
CA THR A 86 11.34 4.63 3.20
C THR A 86 10.49 5.38 2.20
N LEU A 87 10.39 4.83 0.99
CA LEU A 87 9.50 5.32 -0.05
C LEU A 87 8.40 4.27 -0.26
N VAL A 88 7.14 4.68 -0.07
CA VAL A 88 5.97 3.82 -0.17
C VAL A 88 5.18 4.17 -1.42
N ASP A 89 4.84 3.18 -2.25
CA ASP A 89 4.04 3.39 -3.47
C ASP A 89 2.53 3.25 -3.23
N HIS A 90 1.75 3.41 -4.31
CA HIS A 90 0.29 3.35 -4.29
C HIS A 90 -0.26 1.98 -3.87
N ASN A 91 0.55 0.92 -3.93
CA ASN A 91 0.20 -0.45 -3.52
C ASN A 91 0.79 -0.79 -2.12
N CYS A 92 1.19 0.22 -1.35
CA CYS A 92 1.88 0.08 -0.06
C CYS A 92 3.19 -0.73 -0.13
N LYS A 93 3.83 -0.84 -1.31
CA LYS A 93 5.15 -1.47 -1.42
C LYS A 93 6.21 -0.49 -0.91
N VAL A 94 7.07 -1.01 -0.04
CA VAL A 94 8.07 -0.20 0.68
C VAL A 94 9.47 -0.40 0.13
N GLU A 95 10.12 0.69 -0.24
CA GLU A 95 11.50 0.76 -0.68
C GLU A 95 12.36 1.45 0.39
N PHE A 96 13.48 0.84 0.78
CA PHE A 96 14.41 1.46 1.74
C PHE A 96 15.17 2.61 1.06
N ARG A 97 15.32 3.74 1.77
CA ARG A 97 16.11 4.88 1.27
C ARG A 97 17.31 5.19 2.12
N LYS A 98 17.13 5.42 3.41
CA LYS A 98 18.23 5.77 4.32
C LYS A 98 17.92 5.36 5.76
N ARG A 99 18.99 5.18 6.53
CA ARG A 99 18.96 4.96 7.98
C ARG A 99 19.95 5.92 8.63
N THR A 100 19.49 6.62 9.65
CA THR A 100 20.32 7.55 10.44
C THR A 100 20.25 7.14 11.90
N ARG A 101 21.40 7.00 12.56
CA ARG A 101 21.44 6.82 14.01
C ARG A 101 21.14 8.16 14.69
N GLN A 102 20.29 8.13 15.70
CA GLN A 102 19.95 9.34 16.46
C GLN A 102 20.84 9.46 17.71
N GLY A 103 21.24 10.68 18.03
CA GLY A 103 22.02 10.98 19.24
C GLY A 103 23.47 10.51 19.18
N ASP A 104 24.03 10.45 17.97
CA ASP A 104 25.47 10.33 17.72
C ASP A 104 26.09 11.69 17.42
#